data_AF-D8RT15-F1
#
_entry.id   AF-D8RT15-F1
#
_cell.length_a   1.000
_cell.length_b   1.000
_cell.length_c   1.000
_cell.angle_alpha   90.00
_cell.angle_beta   90.00
_cell.angle_gamma   90.00
#
_symmetry.space_group_name_H-M   'P 1'
#
loop_
_entity.id
_entity.type
_entity.pdbx_description
1 polymer ?
#
loop_
_entity_poly.entity_id
_entity_poly.type
_entity_poly.pdbx_seq_one_letter_code
_entity_poly.pdbx_strand_id
1 'polypeptide(L)'
;MRGIPVGVLVEGHTPEQRSHPFRIPHVFVPFDSSCAALLMLLEGIQSQKADIEHALHQSGAVLLRGFEVLTASDFNDVLEAFGAKEGNSRIEWNQNGTASLFMGPKIGTKFCKSKGRKVWFNSIGSTYELMLISPPGEHGISFGDGTPLNEKFLAACKRIMEEEKVAFKWRKGDVLIIDNDAVLHAREPSRPPRKILAALAAN
;
A
#
# COMPACT_ATOMS: atom_id res chain seq x y z
N MET A 1 27.67 -12.95 -31.74
CA MET A 1 27.49 -12.51 -30.35
C MET A 1 25.99 -12.35 -30.13
N ARG A 2 25.36 -13.11 -29.23
CA ARG A 2 23.94 -12.87 -28.90
C ARG A 2 23.88 -11.58 -28.08
N GLY A 3 23.11 -10.59 -28.53
CA GLY A 3 22.97 -9.32 -27.82
C GLY A 3 22.42 -9.56 -26.41
N ILE A 4 22.92 -8.79 -25.44
CA ILE A 4 22.40 -8.80 -24.07
C ILE A 4 20.93 -8.35 -24.15
N PRO A 5 19.96 -9.12 -23.64
CA PRO A 5 18.56 -8.75 -23.73
C PRO A 5 18.31 -7.54 -22.81
N VAL A 6 17.88 -6.47 -23.45
CA VAL A 6 17.57 -5.15 -22.91
C VAL A 6 16.18 -5.23 -22.26
N GLY A 7 15.99 -4.69 -21.05
CA GLY A 7 14.68 -4.63 -20.38
C GLY A 7 14.18 -5.91 -19.66
N VAL A 8 15.02 -6.92 -19.46
CA VAL A 8 14.62 -8.17 -18.76
C VAL A 8 14.64 -7.98 -17.24
N LEU A 9 13.55 -8.38 -16.58
CA LEU A 9 13.43 -8.42 -15.13
C LEU A 9 13.59 -9.87 -14.64
N VAL A 10 14.27 -10.04 -13.52
CA VAL A 10 14.43 -11.34 -12.85
C VAL A 10 14.01 -11.26 -11.39
N GLU A 11 13.70 -12.41 -10.80
CA GLU A 11 13.34 -12.50 -9.39
C GLU A 11 14.53 -12.09 -8.51
N GLY A 12 14.29 -11.13 -7.62
CA GLY A 12 15.23 -10.66 -6.62
C GLY A 12 14.76 -10.97 -5.21
N HIS A 13 15.62 -10.66 -4.23
CA HIS A 13 15.36 -10.96 -2.82
C HIS A 13 15.70 -9.78 -1.90
N THR A 14 14.94 -9.63 -0.83
CA THR A 14 15.25 -8.73 0.30
C THR A 14 15.06 -9.50 1.60
N PRO A 15 15.93 -9.33 2.61
CA PRO A 15 15.87 -10.13 3.84
C PRO A 15 14.58 -9.95 4.64
N GLU A 16 13.85 -8.86 4.42
CA GLU A 16 12.60 -8.54 5.12
C GLU A 16 11.36 -9.20 4.49
N GLN A 17 11.48 -9.83 3.31
CA GLN A 17 10.37 -10.56 2.67
C GLN A 17 9.86 -11.69 3.57
N ARG A 18 8.54 -11.87 3.61
CA ARG A 18 7.90 -13.03 4.23
C ARG A 18 7.31 -13.95 3.19
N SER A 19 7.03 -15.20 3.57
CA SER A 19 6.46 -16.22 2.68
C SER A 19 5.17 -16.81 3.26
N HIS A 20 4.03 -16.56 2.60
CA HIS A 20 2.75 -17.25 2.87
C HIS A 20 1.87 -17.25 1.62
N PRO A 21 1.41 -18.41 1.12
CA PRO A 21 2.18 -19.34 0.25
C PRO A 21 3.13 -18.71 -0.80
N PHE A 22 3.12 -17.39 -0.98
CA PHE A 22 4.00 -16.63 -1.89
C PHE A 22 4.88 -15.63 -1.11
N ARG A 23 5.96 -15.13 -1.73
CA ARG A 23 6.80 -14.08 -1.13
C ARG A 23 6.12 -12.72 -1.19
N ILE A 24 6.19 -11.96 -0.09
CA ILE A 24 5.56 -10.64 0.05
C ILE A 24 6.59 -9.62 0.57
N PRO A 25 6.80 -8.49 -0.14
CA PRO A 25 6.35 -8.24 -1.52
C PRO A 25 7.09 -9.16 -2.51
N HIS A 26 6.57 -9.37 -3.72
CA HIS A 26 7.40 -9.93 -4.79
C HIS A 26 8.40 -8.86 -5.27
N VAL A 27 9.64 -9.25 -5.56
CA VAL A 27 10.73 -8.31 -5.89
C VAL A 27 11.28 -8.65 -7.26
N PHE A 28 11.24 -7.67 -8.16
CA PHE A 28 11.93 -7.73 -9.45
C PHE A 28 13.18 -6.84 -9.43
N VAL A 29 14.25 -7.33 -10.07
CA VAL A 29 15.51 -6.60 -10.30
C VAL A 29 15.91 -6.71 -11.77
N PRO A 30 16.68 -5.77 -12.33
CA PRO A 30 17.18 -5.89 -13.70
C PRO A 30 18.11 -7.11 -13.83
N PHE A 31 18.01 -7.83 -14.97
CA PHE A 31 18.89 -8.95 -15.28
C PHE A 31 20.37 -8.53 -15.31
N ASP A 32 20.66 -7.34 -15.80
CA ASP A 32 21.99 -6.73 -15.80
C ASP A 32 21.98 -5.42 -15.00
N SER A 33 22.70 -5.40 -13.88
CA SER A 33 22.79 -4.23 -12.99
C SER A 33 23.51 -3.03 -13.62
N SER A 34 24.20 -3.22 -14.74
CA SER A 34 24.83 -2.14 -15.53
C SER A 34 23.82 -1.42 -16.46
N CYS A 35 22.61 -1.97 -16.63
CA CYS A 35 21.57 -1.47 -17.52
C CYS A 35 20.31 -1.06 -16.73
N ALA A 36 20.40 0.04 -15.96
CA ALA A 36 19.37 0.51 -15.03
C ALA A 36 18.54 1.73 -15.54
N ALA A 37 18.60 2.04 -16.84
CA ALA A 37 17.95 3.22 -17.41
C ALA A 37 16.40 3.14 -17.31
N LEU A 38 15.74 4.27 -17.09
CA LEU A 38 14.26 4.37 -17.01
C LEU A 38 13.54 3.73 -18.22
N LEU A 39 14.09 3.88 -19.43
CA LEU A 39 13.54 3.27 -20.65
C LEU A 39 13.42 1.73 -20.53
N MET A 40 14.35 1.09 -19.80
CA MET A 40 14.33 -0.36 -19.57
C MET A 40 13.21 -0.78 -18.62
N LEU A 41 12.88 0.06 -17.63
CA LEU A 41 11.71 -0.17 -16.77
C LEU A 41 10.45 -0.18 -17.61
N LEU A 42 10.30 0.85 -18.46
CA LEU A 42 9.09 1.07 -19.23
C LEU A 42 8.90 -0.05 -20.26
N GLU A 43 9.96 -0.46 -20.97
CA GLU A 43 9.94 -1.62 -21.88
C GLU A 43 9.70 -2.94 -21.14
N GLY A 44 10.29 -3.13 -19.96
CA GLY A 44 10.08 -4.30 -19.11
C GLY A 44 8.64 -4.41 -18.61
N ILE A 45 8.06 -3.32 -18.11
CA ILE A 45 6.65 -3.27 -17.70
C ILE A 45 5.73 -3.57 -18.87
N GLN A 46 5.99 -2.99 -20.05
CA GLN A 46 5.14 -3.21 -21.22
C GLN A 46 5.23 -4.65 -21.74
N SER A 47 6.43 -5.22 -21.80
CA SER A 47 6.66 -6.58 -22.32
C SER A 47 6.23 -7.68 -21.35
N GLN A 48 6.29 -7.45 -20.03
CA GLN A 48 5.97 -8.41 -18.97
C GLN A 48 4.71 -8.01 -18.18
N LYS A 49 3.85 -7.16 -18.75
CA LYS A 49 2.63 -6.66 -18.10
C LYS A 49 1.78 -7.79 -17.51
N ALA A 50 1.57 -8.85 -18.27
CA ALA A 50 0.76 -10.00 -17.84
C ALA A 50 1.36 -10.70 -16.62
N ASP A 51 2.70 -10.80 -16.53
CA ASP A 51 3.40 -11.41 -15.41
C ASP A 51 3.37 -10.49 -14.17
N ILE A 52 3.45 -9.17 -14.37
CA ILE A 52 3.34 -8.16 -13.29
C ILE A 52 1.91 -8.13 -12.74
N GLU A 53 0.90 -8.16 -13.61
CA GLU A 53 -0.51 -8.26 -13.20
C GLU A 53 -0.79 -9.59 -12.51
N HIS A 54 -0.22 -10.71 -12.99
CA HIS A 54 -0.32 -12.00 -12.33
C HIS A 54 0.36 -11.99 -10.95
N ALA A 55 1.55 -11.42 -10.84
CA ALA A 55 2.27 -11.26 -9.59
C ALA A 55 1.48 -10.36 -8.62
N LEU A 56 0.96 -9.22 -9.07
CA LEU A 56 0.10 -8.34 -8.27
C LEU A 56 -1.17 -9.07 -7.81
N HIS A 57 -1.78 -9.85 -8.70
CA HIS A 57 -2.94 -10.70 -8.41
C HIS A 57 -2.61 -11.85 -7.45
N GLN A 58 -1.37 -12.30 -7.32
CA GLN A 58 -0.99 -13.31 -6.32
C GLN A 58 -0.55 -12.65 -4.99
N SER A 59 0.41 -11.73 -5.03
CA SER A 59 1.08 -11.17 -3.86
C SER A 59 0.33 -10.01 -3.20
N GLY A 60 -0.48 -9.27 -3.96
CA GLY A 60 -1.13 -8.03 -3.50
C GLY A 60 -0.19 -6.82 -3.45
N ALA A 61 1.10 -6.99 -3.73
CA ALA A 61 2.05 -5.88 -3.90
C ALA A 61 3.27 -6.33 -4.72
N VAL A 62 3.74 -5.46 -5.62
CA VAL A 62 4.91 -5.68 -6.48
C VAL A 62 5.89 -4.53 -6.28
N LEU A 63 7.14 -4.84 -5.93
CA LEU A 63 8.22 -3.85 -5.85
C LEU A 63 9.07 -3.90 -7.13
N LEU A 64 9.08 -2.82 -7.90
CA LEU A 64 9.98 -2.59 -9.03
C LEU A 64 11.15 -1.74 -8.54
N ARG A 65 12.33 -2.35 -8.38
CA ARG A 65 13.49 -1.70 -7.75
C ARG A 65 14.64 -1.55 -8.75
N GLY A 66 15.23 -0.35 -8.78
CA GLY A 66 16.44 -0.06 -9.55
C GLY A 66 16.22 0.75 -10.82
N PHE A 67 15.22 1.63 -10.84
CA PHE A 67 14.86 2.42 -12.03
C PHE A 67 14.85 3.91 -11.75
N GLU A 68 15.17 4.71 -12.77
CA GLU A 68 15.28 6.17 -12.65
C GLU A 68 13.93 6.88 -12.84
N VAL A 69 12.98 6.64 -11.93
CA VAL A 69 11.77 7.48 -11.83
C VAL A 69 12.13 8.72 -11.02
N LEU A 70 12.40 9.83 -11.70
CA LEU A 70 13.10 10.98 -11.10
C LEU A 70 12.19 12.18 -10.86
N THR A 71 11.05 12.28 -11.55
CA THR A 71 10.15 13.44 -11.46
C THR A 71 8.72 13.08 -11.07
N ALA A 72 7.98 14.08 -10.57
CA ALA A 72 6.54 13.95 -10.32
C ALA A 72 5.72 13.85 -11.62
N SER A 73 6.30 14.26 -12.77
CA SER A 73 5.66 14.17 -14.08
C SER A 73 5.69 12.74 -14.62
N ASP A 74 6.83 12.04 -14.51
CA ASP A 74 6.99 10.62 -14.88
C ASP A 74 5.99 9.71 -14.15
N PHE A 75 5.55 10.17 -12.99
CA PHE A 75 4.65 9.48 -12.10
C PHE A 75 3.16 9.79 -12.37
N ASN A 76 2.88 10.96 -12.93
CA ASN A 76 1.53 11.42 -13.24
C ASN A 76 0.96 10.75 -14.51
N ASP A 77 1.82 10.33 -15.45
CA ASP A 77 1.43 9.58 -16.64
C ASP A 77 0.85 8.18 -16.32
N VAL A 78 1.17 7.63 -15.14
CA VAL A 78 0.66 6.34 -14.64
C VAL A 78 -0.71 6.48 -13.96
N LEU A 79 -1.08 7.71 -13.56
CA LEU A 79 -2.19 8.02 -12.67
C LEU A 79 -3.53 8.28 -13.38
N GLU A 80 -3.53 8.85 -14.58
CA GLU A 80 -4.77 9.32 -15.25
C GLU A 80 -5.76 8.23 -15.69
N ALA A 81 -5.44 6.93 -15.51
CA ALA A 81 -6.26 5.84 -16.02
C ALA A 81 -7.43 5.38 -15.10
N PHE A 82 -7.57 5.92 -13.88
CA PHE A 82 -8.21 5.14 -12.81
C PHE A 82 -9.16 5.93 -11.86
N GLY A 83 -10.24 6.54 -12.38
CA GLY A 83 -11.16 7.42 -11.63
C GLY A 83 -11.96 6.81 -10.46
N ALA A 84 -12.19 7.59 -9.39
CA ALA A 84 -12.89 7.18 -8.15
C ALA A 84 -14.09 8.10 -7.76
N LYS A 85 -15.00 7.60 -6.88
CA LYS A 85 -16.22 8.30 -6.37
C LYS A 85 -16.39 8.20 -4.83
N GLU A 86 -17.11 9.16 -4.23
CA GLU A 86 -17.32 9.41 -2.77
C GLU A 86 -18.47 8.63 -2.08
N GLY A 87 -18.48 8.59 -0.72
CA GLY A 87 -19.39 7.80 0.13
C GLY A 87 -19.97 8.51 1.38
N ASN A 88 -20.60 7.74 2.29
CA ASN A 88 -21.45 8.19 3.42
C ASN A 88 -20.66 8.77 4.64
N SER A 89 -20.12 9.97 4.51
CA SER A 89 -19.53 10.73 5.63
C SER A 89 -20.41 11.92 6.00
N ARG A 90 -20.45 12.31 7.29
CA ARG A 90 -21.13 13.53 7.74
C ARG A 90 -20.26 14.36 8.69
N ILE A 91 -20.50 15.66 8.72
CA ILE A 91 -19.80 16.61 9.59
C ILE A 91 -20.81 17.26 10.53
N GLU A 92 -20.46 17.37 11.81
CA GLU A 92 -21.24 18.11 12.81
C GLU A 92 -20.40 19.26 13.36
N TRP A 93 -20.96 20.47 13.40
CA TRP A 93 -20.28 21.65 13.92
C TRP A 93 -20.51 21.79 15.42
N ASN A 94 -19.44 22.01 16.17
CA ASN A 94 -19.44 22.18 17.61
C ASN A 94 -19.59 23.65 17.99
N GLN A 95 -20.19 23.92 19.15
CA GLN A 95 -20.44 25.29 19.64
C GLN A 95 -19.14 26.12 19.87
N ASN A 96 -18.01 25.45 20.07
CA ASN A 96 -16.69 26.07 20.24
C ASN A 96 -16.00 26.41 18.90
N GLY A 97 -16.69 26.26 17.76
CA GLY A 97 -16.16 26.55 16.43
C GLY A 97 -15.34 25.41 15.80
N THR A 98 -15.25 24.25 16.44
CA THR A 98 -14.64 23.04 15.86
C THR A 98 -15.67 22.20 15.10
N ALA A 99 -15.22 21.17 14.38
CA ALA A 99 -16.11 20.24 13.68
C ALA A 99 -15.70 18.79 13.97
N SER A 100 -16.70 17.91 14.06
CA SER A 100 -16.54 16.47 14.21
C SER A 100 -16.92 15.76 12.92
N LEU A 101 -16.01 14.95 12.37
CA LEU A 101 -16.24 14.13 11.17
C LEU A 101 -16.65 12.71 11.58
N PHE A 102 -17.82 12.28 11.14
CA PHE A 102 -18.31 10.92 11.31
C PHE A 102 -18.24 10.18 9.98
N MET A 103 -17.58 9.02 9.98
CA MET A 103 -17.44 8.17 8.80
C MET A 103 -18.16 6.83 9.01
N GLY A 104 -19.23 6.57 8.25
CA GLY A 104 -19.95 5.29 8.29
C GLY A 104 -21.41 5.37 8.74
N PRO A 105 -22.04 4.22 9.08
CA PRO A 105 -21.43 2.90 9.25
C PRO A 105 -20.84 2.33 7.96
N LYS A 106 -19.69 1.66 8.06
CA LYS A 106 -19.00 0.98 6.94
C LYS A 106 -18.83 -0.49 7.27
N ILE A 107 -18.91 -1.35 6.25
CA ILE A 107 -18.63 -2.78 6.40
C ILE A 107 -17.13 -2.93 6.70
N GLY A 108 -16.78 -3.58 7.82
CA GLY A 108 -15.39 -3.75 8.25
C GLY A 108 -14.57 -4.72 7.40
N THR A 109 -15.20 -5.50 6.53
CA THR A 109 -14.51 -6.43 5.62
C THR A 109 -15.06 -6.32 4.22
N LYS A 110 -14.19 -6.38 3.21
CA LYS A 110 -14.60 -6.45 1.80
C LYS A 110 -14.36 -7.86 1.28
N PHE A 111 -15.15 -8.31 0.31
CA PHE A 111 -14.81 -9.52 -0.45
C PHE A 111 -13.96 -9.10 -1.65
N CYS A 112 -12.69 -9.51 -1.67
CA CYS A 112 -11.78 -9.25 -2.77
C CYS A 112 -12.02 -10.30 -3.86
N LYS A 113 -12.74 -9.92 -4.92
CA LYS A 113 -13.14 -10.84 -6.01
C LYS A 113 -11.92 -11.43 -6.72
N SER A 114 -10.91 -10.60 -6.99
CA SER A 114 -9.66 -11.05 -7.63
C SER A 114 -9.01 -12.15 -6.79
N LYS A 115 -8.89 -11.96 -5.48
CA LYS A 115 -8.23 -12.93 -4.58
C LYS A 115 -9.13 -14.08 -4.10
N GLY A 116 -10.42 -14.07 -4.45
CA GLY A 116 -11.40 -15.08 -4.00
C GLY A 116 -11.57 -15.17 -2.48
N ARG A 117 -11.23 -14.13 -1.71
CA ARG A 117 -11.23 -14.15 -0.23
C ARG A 117 -11.72 -12.86 0.40
N LYS A 118 -12.18 -12.94 1.66
CA LYS A 118 -12.44 -11.75 2.48
C LYS A 118 -11.12 -11.08 2.86
N VAL A 119 -11.13 -9.75 2.86
CA VAL A 119 -10.00 -8.89 3.21
C VAL A 119 -10.40 -7.91 4.30
N TRP A 120 -9.44 -7.58 5.15
CA TRP A 120 -9.60 -6.61 6.23
C TRP A 120 -9.45 -5.19 5.68
N PHE A 121 -10.53 -4.65 5.13
CA PHE A 121 -10.58 -3.35 4.47
C PHE A 121 -11.30 -2.33 5.36
N ASN A 122 -10.60 -1.84 6.39
CA ASN A 122 -11.10 -0.81 7.30
C ASN A 122 -9.93 -0.07 7.96
N SER A 123 -10.26 0.94 8.77
CA SER A 123 -9.28 1.79 9.45
C SER A 123 -9.14 1.48 10.96
N ILE A 124 -9.59 0.32 11.46
CA ILE A 124 -9.61 0.02 12.89
C ILE A 124 -8.21 0.16 13.51
N GLY A 125 -7.19 -0.42 12.88
CA GLY A 125 -5.82 -0.37 13.38
C GLY A 125 -5.24 1.04 13.44
N SER A 126 -5.39 1.81 12.36
CA SER A 126 -4.87 3.19 12.30
C SER A 126 -5.62 4.14 13.22
N THR A 127 -6.95 4.01 13.33
CA THR A 127 -7.74 4.81 14.28
C THR A 127 -7.35 4.48 15.72
N TYR A 128 -7.12 3.21 16.06
CA TYR A 128 -6.66 2.86 17.41
C TYR A 128 -5.27 3.43 17.72
N GLU A 129 -4.35 3.43 16.76
CA GLU A 129 -3.04 4.06 16.95
C GLU A 129 -3.15 5.57 17.17
N LEU A 130 -4.01 6.27 16.41
CA LEU A 130 -4.30 7.69 16.64
C LEU A 130 -4.90 7.94 18.03
N MET A 131 -5.82 7.08 18.50
CA MET A 131 -6.39 7.19 19.84
C MET A 131 -5.35 7.07 20.96
N LEU A 132 -4.25 6.33 20.74
CA LEU A 132 -3.19 6.15 21.73
C LEU A 132 -2.23 7.34 21.81
N ILE A 133 -2.08 8.11 20.72
CA ILE A 133 -1.10 9.20 20.64
C ILE A 133 -1.74 10.60 20.71
N SER A 134 -3.05 10.70 20.51
CA SER A 134 -3.81 11.95 20.60
C SER A 134 -4.45 12.13 21.99
N PRO A 135 -4.79 13.37 22.38
CA PRO A 135 -5.60 13.62 23.56
C PRO A 135 -6.90 12.78 23.61
N PRO A 136 -7.35 12.38 24.81
CA PRO A 136 -8.57 11.59 24.95
C PRO A 136 -9.78 12.27 24.29
N GLY A 137 -10.51 11.52 23.46
CA GLY A 137 -11.73 11.98 22.80
C GLY A 137 -11.56 12.65 21.44
N GLU A 138 -10.34 12.91 20.97
CA GLU A 138 -10.12 13.46 19.61
C GLU A 138 -10.41 12.45 18.50
N HIS A 139 -10.17 11.17 18.78
CA HIS A 139 -10.44 10.06 17.87
C HIS A 139 -11.23 8.98 18.58
N GLY A 140 -12.07 8.28 17.83
CA GLY A 140 -12.90 7.21 18.37
C GLY A 140 -13.34 6.25 17.28
N ILE A 141 -13.62 5.02 17.69
CA ILE A 141 -14.17 3.99 16.82
C ILE A 141 -15.16 3.12 17.60
N SER A 142 -16.28 2.82 16.96
CA SER A 142 -17.36 2.02 17.50
C SER A 142 -17.88 1.07 16.43
N PHE A 143 -18.71 0.11 16.84
CA PHE A 143 -19.52 -0.65 15.91
C PHE A 143 -20.52 0.28 15.19
N GLY A 144 -21.10 -0.21 14.08
CA GLY A 144 -22.06 0.57 13.29
C GLY A 144 -23.33 0.97 14.04
N ASP A 145 -23.62 0.32 15.17
CA ASP A 145 -24.72 0.65 16.09
C ASP A 145 -24.31 1.66 17.19
N GLY A 146 -23.06 2.13 17.19
CA GLY A 146 -22.51 3.06 18.16
C GLY A 146 -21.92 2.41 19.41
N THR A 147 -22.05 1.09 19.61
CA THR A 147 -21.46 0.41 20.77
C THR A 147 -19.92 0.42 20.70
N PRO A 148 -19.22 0.58 21.83
CA PRO A 148 -17.77 0.71 21.82
C PRO A 148 -17.09 -0.61 21.42
N LEU A 149 -15.99 -0.51 20.67
CA LEU A 149 -15.11 -1.65 20.43
C LEU A 149 -14.28 -1.93 21.69
N ASN A 150 -14.14 -3.22 22.03
CA ASN A 150 -13.36 -3.66 23.18
C ASN A 150 -11.87 -3.32 22.99
N GLU A 151 -11.24 -2.70 23.99
CA GLU A 151 -9.80 -2.36 23.95
C GLU A 151 -8.89 -3.58 23.73
N LYS A 152 -9.19 -4.73 24.35
CA LYS A 152 -8.44 -5.98 24.13
C LYS A 152 -8.52 -6.44 22.68
N PHE A 153 -9.66 -6.21 22.03
CA PHE A 153 -9.84 -6.50 20.61
C PHE A 153 -8.99 -5.56 19.75
N LEU A 154 -9.04 -4.25 20.01
CA LEU A 154 -8.23 -3.26 19.30
C LEU A 154 -6.72 -3.53 19.45
N ALA A 155 -6.27 -3.84 20.66
CA ALA A 155 -4.90 -4.23 20.94
C ALA A 155 -4.48 -5.52 20.21
N ALA A 156 -5.38 -6.50 20.11
CA ALA A 156 -5.12 -7.72 19.36
C ALA A 156 -5.00 -7.44 17.85
N CYS A 157 -5.86 -6.59 17.28
CA CYS A 157 -5.74 -6.16 15.88
C CYS A 157 -4.39 -5.49 15.61
N LYS A 158 -4.00 -4.53 16.46
CA LYS A 158 -2.68 -3.88 16.36
C LYS A 158 -1.54 -4.89 16.43
N ARG A 159 -1.60 -5.84 17.38
CA ARG A 159 -0.58 -6.89 17.51
C ARG A 159 -0.45 -7.73 16.24
N ILE A 160 -1.57 -8.19 15.66
CA ILE A 160 -1.55 -8.97 14.41
C ILE A 160 -0.95 -8.14 13.27
N MET A 161 -1.29 -6.85 13.15
CA MET A 161 -0.71 -5.99 12.12
C MET A 161 0.81 -5.85 12.28
N GLU A 162 1.30 -5.68 13.51
CA GLU A 162 2.74 -5.62 13.82
C GLU A 162 3.43 -6.96 13.58
N GLU A 163 2.78 -8.06 13.94
CA GLU A 163 3.29 -9.41 13.73
C GLU A 163 3.37 -9.75 12.25
N GLU A 164 2.47 -9.29 11.40
CA GLU A 164 2.40 -9.64 9.97
C GLU A 164 3.10 -8.63 9.04
N LYS A 165 3.51 -7.45 9.53
CA LYS A 165 4.09 -6.41 8.68
C LYS A 165 5.42 -6.86 8.04
N VAL A 166 5.65 -6.32 6.85
CA VAL A 166 6.94 -6.37 6.13
C VAL A 166 7.46 -4.95 6.00
N ALA A 167 8.54 -4.64 6.71
CA ALA A 167 9.15 -3.31 6.75
C ALA A 167 10.53 -3.34 6.08
N PHE A 168 10.56 -3.28 4.75
CA PHE A 168 11.82 -3.21 4.00
C PHE A 168 12.38 -1.79 3.96
N LYS A 169 13.72 -1.67 3.85
CA LYS A 169 14.38 -0.37 3.69
C LYS A 169 14.27 0.13 2.25
N TRP A 170 13.73 1.33 2.09
CA TRP A 170 13.68 2.04 0.81
C TRP A 170 15.09 2.34 0.30
N ARG A 171 15.28 2.15 -1.01
CA ARG A 171 16.44 2.61 -1.78
C ARG A 171 15.95 3.60 -2.83
N LYS A 172 16.83 4.54 -3.22
CA LYS A 172 16.50 5.49 -4.29
C LYS A 172 16.21 4.72 -5.59
N GLY A 173 15.13 5.06 -6.28
CA GLY A 173 14.69 4.37 -7.50
C GLY A 173 13.83 3.12 -7.28
N ASP A 174 13.43 2.85 -6.03
CA ASP A 174 12.41 1.87 -5.72
C ASP A 174 11.01 2.39 -6.07
N VAL A 175 10.19 1.54 -6.66
CA VAL A 175 8.77 1.76 -6.93
C VAL A 175 7.99 0.60 -6.32
N LEU A 176 7.12 0.86 -5.34
CA LEU A 176 6.22 -0.13 -4.77
C LEU A 176 4.82 0.06 -5.34
N ILE A 177 4.29 -0.99 -5.96
CA ILE A 177 2.91 -1.11 -6.43
C ILE A 177 2.15 -1.91 -5.38
N ILE A 178 0.99 -1.43 -4.97
CA ILE A 178 0.12 -2.08 -3.97
C ILE A 178 -1.26 -2.28 -4.58
N ASP A 179 -1.77 -3.52 -4.49
CA ASP A 179 -3.21 -3.80 -4.62
C ASP A 179 -3.87 -3.36 -3.32
N ASN A 180 -4.49 -2.18 -3.35
CA ASN A 180 -5.07 -1.55 -2.17
C ASN A 180 -6.23 -2.37 -1.56
N ASP A 181 -6.83 -3.29 -2.32
CA ASP A 181 -7.84 -4.20 -1.77
C ASP A 181 -7.21 -5.31 -0.91
N ALA A 182 -5.93 -5.62 -1.09
CA ALA A 182 -5.26 -6.75 -0.44
C ALA A 182 -4.25 -6.36 0.64
N VAL A 183 -3.69 -5.15 0.59
CA VAL A 183 -2.56 -4.73 1.45
C VAL A 183 -2.85 -3.41 2.14
N LEU A 184 -2.68 -3.41 3.46
CA LEU A 184 -2.56 -2.20 4.27
C LEU A 184 -1.12 -1.72 4.23
N HIS A 185 -0.91 -0.40 4.19
CA HIS A 185 0.42 0.19 4.25
C HIS A 185 0.49 1.23 5.37
N ALA A 186 1.69 1.38 5.93
CA ALA A 186 1.99 2.30 7.02
C ALA A 186 3.41 2.87 6.84
N ARG A 187 3.86 3.67 7.80
CA ARG A 187 5.17 4.29 7.79
C ARG A 187 5.84 4.15 9.15
N GLU A 188 7.07 3.64 9.14
CA GLU A 188 7.96 3.70 10.30
C GLU A 188 8.54 5.12 10.48
N PRO A 189 8.82 5.55 11.73
CA PRO A 189 9.57 6.77 11.99
C PRO A 189 10.89 6.83 11.21
N SER A 190 11.25 8.02 10.73
CA SER A 190 12.42 8.22 9.89
C SER A 190 13.06 9.58 10.16
N ARG A 191 14.38 9.70 9.95
CA ARG A 191 15.09 10.98 10.02
C ARG A 191 15.14 11.63 8.62
N PRO A 192 14.97 12.97 8.50
CA PRO A 192 15.16 13.67 7.23
C PRO A 192 16.64 13.64 6.78
N PRO A 193 16.93 13.79 5.47
CA PRO A 193 15.97 13.95 4.37
C PRO A 193 15.35 12.61 3.94
N ARG A 194 14.02 12.58 3.75
CA ARG A 194 13.28 11.45 3.17
C ARG A 194 12.20 11.99 2.24
N LYS A 195 12.22 11.57 0.98
CA LYS A 195 11.21 11.90 -0.03
C LYS A 195 10.71 10.62 -0.68
N ILE A 196 9.40 10.38 -0.58
CA ILE A 196 8.69 9.28 -1.24
C ILE A 196 7.54 9.92 -2.01
N LEU A 197 7.34 9.50 -3.26
CA LEU A 197 6.21 9.89 -4.09
C LEU A 197 5.17 8.76 -4.05
N ALA A 198 3.88 9.10 -4.09
CA ALA A 198 2.78 8.14 -3.94
C ALA A 198 1.61 8.46 -4.89
N ALA A 199 1.09 7.41 -5.54
CA ALA A 199 0.11 7.44 -6.60
C ALA A 199 -1.03 6.53 -6.19
N LEU A 200 -2.26 6.97 -6.44
CA LEU A 200 -3.46 6.20 -6.20
C LEU A 200 -4.08 5.85 -7.55
N ALA A 201 -4.33 4.56 -7.77
CA ALA A 201 -5.10 4.06 -8.89
C ALA A 201 -6.37 3.38 -8.33
N ALA A 202 -7.54 3.74 -8.83
CA ALA A 202 -8.75 2.92 -8.66
C ALA A 202 -8.74 1.72 -9.62
N ASN A 203 -9.39 0.61 -9.24
CA ASN A 203 -9.67 -0.50 -10.15
C ASN A 203 -10.92 -0.21 -10.99
#